data_AF-A0A2V3IIF7-F1
#
_entry.id   AF-A0A2V3IIF7-F1
#
_cell.length_a   1.000
_cell.length_b   1.000
_cell.length_c   1.000
_cell.angle_alpha   90.00
_cell.angle_beta   90.00
_cell.angle_gamma   90.00
#
_symmetry.space_group_name_H-M   'P 1'
#
loop_
_entity.id
_entity.type
_entity.pdbx_description
1 polymer ?
#
loop_
_entity_poly.entity_id
_entity_poly.type
_entity_poly.pdbx_seq_one_letter_code
_entity_poly.pdbx_strand_id
1 'polypeptide(L)'
;MGETAEGSILGAIDTMRTLGIEHEVVDSSEELCRRYEGLRLEDGDIGVFTVGDGSINATAACLGMAEYAMPHGVTLQEEATVLRFYTEGVGHTNALLLLNDFSVIRVKRKLVMTTGGWTTRIVKEDFDIDMNADVQMVAWGHFELFDDEANMPQWFCFCDGSHTNIPMSESQHGLYYGFPAIPSHGKSRTSRIVKGTDFTPECAYMGSIVPK
;
A
#
# COMPACT_ATOMS: atom_id res chain seq x y z
N MET A 1 22.70 -4.82 2.06
CA MET A 1 21.42 -5.39 2.57
C MET A 1 20.53 -4.21 2.91
N GLY A 2 19.52 -3.96 2.08
CA GLY A 2 18.64 -2.80 2.23
C GLY A 2 17.61 -3.04 3.31
N GLU A 3 17.65 -2.24 4.36
CA GLU A 3 16.47 -1.99 5.18
C GLU A 3 15.64 -0.93 4.45
N THR A 4 14.36 -1.21 4.23
CA THR A 4 13.40 -0.21 3.73
C THR A 4 12.51 0.25 4.88
N ALA A 5 11.63 1.21 4.64
CA ALA A 5 10.58 1.56 5.61
C ALA A 5 9.71 0.34 6.00
N GLU A 6 9.65 -0.68 5.15
CA GLU A 6 8.93 -1.94 5.37
C GLU A 6 9.78 -3.03 6.06
N GLY A 7 11.07 -2.76 6.31
CA GLY A 7 12.01 -3.67 6.99
C GLY A 7 12.93 -4.44 6.05
N SER A 8 13.23 -5.69 6.37
CA SER A 8 14.14 -6.56 5.61
C SER A 8 13.56 -7.95 5.39
N ILE A 9 13.98 -8.61 4.30
CA ILE A 9 13.59 -9.98 3.99
C ILE A 9 13.99 -10.98 5.10
N LEU A 10 15.11 -10.74 5.79
CA LEU A 10 15.55 -11.56 6.92
C LEU A 10 14.62 -11.38 8.13
N GLY A 11 14.19 -10.14 8.41
CA GLY A 11 13.20 -9.86 9.44
C GLY A 11 11.83 -10.49 9.13
N ALA A 12 11.42 -10.48 7.87
CA ALA A 12 10.21 -11.17 7.42
C ALA A 12 10.31 -12.68 7.64
N ILE A 13 11.43 -13.32 7.27
CA ILE A 13 11.67 -14.76 7.49
C ILE A 13 11.63 -15.10 8.99
N ASP A 14 12.27 -14.30 9.85
CA ASP A 14 12.26 -14.53 11.30
C ASP A 14 10.84 -14.41 11.89
N THR A 15 10.07 -13.44 11.41
CA THR A 15 8.66 -13.26 11.79
C THR A 15 7.82 -14.46 11.37
N MET A 16 7.95 -14.93 10.13
CA MET A 16 7.23 -16.10 9.63
C MET A 16 7.55 -17.35 10.45
N ARG A 17 8.83 -17.57 10.79
CA ARG A 17 9.25 -18.67 11.67
C ARG A 17 8.64 -18.56 13.06
N THR A 18 8.67 -17.36 13.65
CA THR A 18 8.12 -17.10 14.99
C THR A 18 6.61 -17.35 15.04
N LEU A 19 5.89 -16.96 13.99
CA LEU A 19 4.43 -17.10 13.89
C LEU A 19 4.00 -18.48 13.36
N GLY A 20 4.94 -19.35 12.95
CA GLY A 20 4.63 -20.65 12.36
C GLY A 20 3.92 -20.57 11.01
N ILE A 21 4.17 -19.49 10.25
CA ILE A 21 3.63 -19.30 8.90
C ILE A 21 4.42 -20.19 7.94
N GLU A 22 3.72 -21.00 7.14
CA GLU A 22 4.35 -21.83 6.10
C GLU A 22 4.97 -20.95 5.02
N HIS A 23 6.28 -21.13 4.81
CA HIS A 23 7.05 -20.35 3.84
C HIS A 23 8.22 -21.17 3.27
N GLU A 24 8.66 -20.77 2.06
CA GLU A 24 9.81 -21.30 1.35
C GLU A 24 10.84 -20.18 1.19
N VAL A 25 12.08 -20.43 1.59
CA VAL A 25 13.21 -19.51 1.37
C VAL A 25 14.07 -20.05 0.25
N VAL A 26 14.33 -19.23 -0.76
CA VAL A 26 15.21 -19.53 -1.88
C VAL A 26 16.39 -18.56 -1.82
N ASP A 27 17.59 -19.10 -1.56
CA ASP A 27 18.83 -18.35 -1.39
C ASP A 27 19.70 -18.31 -2.67
N SER A 28 19.11 -18.72 -3.80
CA SER A 28 19.75 -18.74 -5.11
C SER A 28 19.03 -17.82 -6.09
N SER A 29 19.70 -16.74 -6.49
CA SER A 29 19.26 -15.83 -7.56
C SER A 29 18.96 -16.56 -8.87
N GLU A 30 19.75 -17.59 -9.21
CA GLU A 30 19.53 -18.39 -10.41
C GLU A 30 18.22 -19.18 -10.35
N GLU A 31 17.91 -19.77 -9.19
CA GLU A 31 16.64 -20.48 -8.98
C GLU A 31 15.44 -19.53 -9.06
N LEU A 32 15.56 -18.35 -8.45
CA LEU A 32 14.54 -17.29 -8.52
C LEU A 32 14.26 -16.84 -9.96
N CYS A 33 15.32 -16.58 -10.74
CA CYS A 33 15.21 -16.23 -12.16
C CYS A 33 14.62 -17.36 -13.02
N ARG A 34 14.84 -18.63 -12.67
CA ARG A 34 14.17 -19.76 -13.36
C ARG A 34 12.69 -19.84 -13.00
N ARG A 35 12.31 -19.50 -11.76
CA ARG A 35 10.92 -19.53 -11.29
C ARG A 35 10.07 -18.43 -11.93
N TYR A 36 10.67 -17.26 -12.17
CA TYR A 36 10.02 -16.13 -12.82
C TYR A 36 10.89 -15.60 -13.96
N GLU A 37 10.58 -16.09 -15.16
CA GLU A 37 11.23 -15.65 -16.39
C GLU A 37 11.11 -14.12 -16.54
N GLY A 38 12.24 -13.46 -16.79
CA GLY A 38 12.33 -12.00 -16.90
C GLY A 38 12.78 -11.28 -15.63
N LEU A 39 12.84 -11.95 -14.47
CA LEU A 39 13.59 -11.44 -13.32
C LEU A 39 15.09 -11.42 -13.63
N ARG A 40 15.76 -10.33 -13.24
CA ARG A 40 17.21 -10.18 -13.27
C ARG A 40 17.66 -9.78 -11.88
N LEU A 41 18.23 -10.75 -11.17
CA LEU A 41 18.69 -10.61 -9.79
C LEU A 41 20.22 -10.66 -9.74
N GLU A 42 20.80 -10.03 -8.73
CA GLU A 42 22.24 -10.07 -8.47
C GLU A 42 22.61 -11.31 -7.64
N ASP A 43 23.88 -11.71 -7.71
CA ASP A 43 24.38 -12.81 -6.88
C ASP A 43 24.23 -12.46 -5.38
N GLY A 44 23.51 -13.31 -4.65
CA GLY A 44 23.24 -13.13 -3.22
C GLY A 44 21.87 -12.53 -2.90
N ASP A 45 21.07 -12.19 -3.90
CA ASP A 45 19.64 -11.93 -3.70
C ASP A 45 18.93 -13.19 -3.20
N ILE A 46 17.99 -12.98 -2.27
CA ILE A 46 17.20 -14.04 -1.65
C ILE A 46 15.72 -13.75 -1.83
N GLY A 47 14.92 -14.80 -1.92
CA GLY A 47 13.46 -14.72 -2.05
C GLY A 47 12.78 -15.52 -0.95
N VAL A 48 11.59 -15.06 -0.55
CA VAL A 48 10.71 -15.77 0.38
C VAL A 48 9.33 -15.88 -0.25
N PHE A 49 8.75 -17.07 -0.19
CA PHE A 49 7.43 -17.39 -0.76
C PHE A 49 6.51 -17.94 0.31
N THR A 50 5.25 -17.55 0.24
CA THR A 50 4.18 -17.91 1.17
C THR A 50 3.01 -18.47 0.37
N VAL A 51 2.43 -19.58 0.82
CA VAL A 51 1.34 -20.27 0.10
C VAL A 51 0.00 -19.56 0.27
N GLY A 52 -0.17 -18.82 1.37
CA GLY A 52 -1.43 -18.15 1.73
C GLY A 52 -1.57 -16.72 1.20
N ASP A 53 -0.52 -16.16 0.60
CA ASP A 53 -0.54 -14.77 0.17
C ASP A 53 -1.24 -14.60 -1.18
N GLY A 54 -1.74 -13.41 -1.42
CA GLY A 54 -2.49 -13.08 -2.63
C GLY A 54 -2.76 -11.60 -2.73
N SER A 55 -3.68 -11.22 -3.62
CA SER A 55 -4.14 -9.85 -3.72
C SER A 55 -5.60 -9.72 -3.29
N ILE A 56 -5.97 -8.50 -2.92
CA ILE A 56 -7.33 -8.11 -2.59
C ILE A 56 -7.77 -6.97 -3.52
N ASN A 57 -9.00 -7.06 -4.00
CA ASN A 57 -9.66 -5.89 -4.58
C ASN A 57 -10.20 -5.02 -3.45
N ALA A 58 -9.35 -4.11 -2.95
CA ALA A 58 -9.67 -3.26 -1.81
C ALA A 58 -10.96 -2.45 -2.01
N THR A 59 -11.20 -1.92 -3.22
CA THR A 59 -12.44 -1.20 -3.55
C THR A 59 -13.67 -2.09 -3.37
N ALA A 60 -13.65 -3.30 -3.95
CA ALA A 60 -14.76 -4.23 -3.82
C ALA A 60 -14.96 -4.70 -2.36
N ALA A 61 -13.87 -4.89 -1.62
CA ALA A 61 -13.94 -5.23 -0.20
C ALA A 61 -14.60 -4.12 0.63
N CYS A 62 -14.20 -2.86 0.43
CA CYS A 62 -14.80 -1.70 1.10
C CYS A 62 -16.29 -1.53 0.77
N LEU A 63 -16.66 -1.67 -0.51
CA LEU A 63 -18.06 -1.61 -0.93
C LEU A 63 -18.87 -2.75 -0.30
N GLY A 64 -18.36 -3.99 -0.35
CA GLY A 64 -19.02 -5.13 0.26
C GLY A 64 -19.23 -4.98 1.77
N MET A 65 -18.25 -4.40 2.49
CA MET A 65 -18.41 -4.10 3.92
C MET A 65 -19.51 -3.05 4.17
N ALA A 66 -19.55 -1.98 3.37
CA ALA A 66 -20.57 -0.95 3.49
C ALA A 66 -21.97 -1.50 3.18
N GLU A 67 -22.12 -2.23 2.07
CA GLU A 67 -23.37 -2.88 1.65
C GLU A 67 -23.88 -3.87 2.70
N TYR A 68 -22.99 -4.60 3.37
CA TYR A 68 -23.36 -5.49 4.46
C TYR A 68 -23.83 -4.74 5.71
N ALA A 69 -23.17 -3.62 6.05
CA ALA A 69 -23.43 -2.88 7.28
C ALA A 69 -24.71 -2.03 7.23
N MET A 70 -25.04 -1.45 6.08
CA MET A 70 -26.17 -0.51 5.95
C MET A 70 -27.54 -1.12 6.33
N PRO A 71 -27.91 -2.36 5.93
CA PRO A 71 -29.14 -3.02 6.38
C PRO A 71 -29.21 -3.23 7.90
N HIS A 72 -28.08 -3.16 8.60
CA HIS A 72 -27.97 -3.31 10.05
C HIS A 72 -27.98 -1.97 10.81
N GLY A 73 -28.44 -0.89 10.16
CA GLY A 73 -28.64 0.42 10.78
C GLY A 73 -27.42 1.34 10.74
N VAL A 74 -26.38 1.00 9.96
CA VAL A 74 -25.27 1.91 9.67
C VAL A 74 -25.69 2.92 8.61
N THR A 75 -25.42 4.20 8.88
CA THR A 75 -25.58 5.27 7.89
C THR A 75 -24.22 5.58 7.27
N LEU A 76 -24.12 5.43 5.95
CA LEU A 76 -22.99 5.91 5.17
C LEU A 76 -23.33 7.30 4.63
N GLN A 77 -22.47 8.28 4.90
CA GLN A 77 -22.58 9.63 4.37
C GLN A 77 -21.32 9.94 3.56
N GLU A 78 -21.47 10.00 2.24
CA GLU A 78 -20.41 10.36 1.31
C GLU A 78 -20.40 11.88 1.07
N GLU A 79 -19.32 12.39 0.48
CA GLU A 79 -19.13 13.84 0.21
C GLU A 79 -19.25 14.74 1.46
N ALA A 80 -19.15 14.14 2.66
CA ALA A 80 -19.25 14.80 3.95
C ALA A 80 -17.87 15.02 4.56
N THR A 81 -17.20 16.08 4.11
CA THR A 81 -15.89 16.45 4.67
C THR A 81 -16.06 17.03 6.07
N VAL A 82 -15.45 16.40 7.07
CA VAL A 82 -15.34 16.98 8.41
C VAL A 82 -14.33 18.12 8.38
N LEU A 83 -14.79 19.33 8.70
CA LEU A 83 -13.96 20.54 8.72
C LEU A 83 -13.28 20.74 10.07
N ARG A 84 -14.01 20.46 11.17
CA ARG A 84 -13.53 20.65 12.55
C ARG A 84 -14.20 19.68 13.52
N PHE A 85 -13.47 19.38 14.59
CA PHE A 85 -13.99 18.68 15.75
C PHE A 85 -14.13 19.64 16.92
N TYR A 86 -15.21 19.51 17.68
CA TYR A 86 -15.38 20.18 18.96
C TYR A 86 -15.71 19.17 20.01
N THR A 87 -15.27 19.41 21.23
CA THR A 87 -15.68 18.64 22.40
C THR A 87 -16.69 19.44 23.21
N GLU A 88 -17.76 18.79 23.68
CA GLU A 88 -18.73 19.41 24.57
C GLU A 88 -18.98 18.54 25.83
N GLY A 89 -19.45 19.18 26.91
CA GLY A 89 -19.74 18.52 28.19
C GLY A 89 -18.58 18.57 29.19
N VAL A 90 -18.89 18.32 30.46
CA VAL A 90 -17.89 18.26 31.54
C VAL A 90 -16.99 17.05 31.29
N GLY A 91 -15.69 17.30 31.07
CA GLY A 91 -14.72 16.25 30.78
C GLY A 91 -14.66 15.80 29.32
N HIS A 92 -15.14 16.61 28.36
CA HIS A 92 -15.00 16.35 26.91
C HIS A 92 -15.67 15.03 26.45
N THR A 93 -16.80 14.68 27.05
CA THR A 93 -17.45 13.38 26.87
C THR A 93 -18.16 13.21 25.52
N ASN A 94 -18.49 14.30 24.84
CA ASN A 94 -19.15 14.29 23.54
C ASN A 94 -18.28 14.98 22.50
N ALA A 95 -18.34 14.51 21.26
CA ALA A 95 -17.72 15.15 20.11
C ALA A 95 -18.79 15.70 19.16
N LEU A 96 -18.53 16.87 18.59
CA LEU A 96 -19.30 17.48 17.51
C LEU A 96 -18.40 17.55 16.28
N LEU A 97 -18.92 17.15 15.13
CA LEU A 97 -18.24 17.23 13.85
C LEU A 97 -18.95 18.28 13.02
N LEU A 98 -18.24 19.33 12.62
CA LEU A 98 -18.73 20.31 11.65
C LEU A 98 -18.42 19.80 10.24
N LEU A 99 -19.43 19.71 9.39
CA LEU A 99 -19.29 19.25 8.01
C LEU A 99 -19.16 20.41 7.02
N ASN A 100 -18.77 20.10 5.78
CA ASN A 100 -18.64 21.04 4.66
C ASN A 100 -19.93 21.72 4.23
N ASP A 101 -21.09 21.12 4.51
CA ASP A 101 -22.41 21.73 4.32
C ASP A 101 -22.88 22.55 5.55
N PHE A 102 -21.99 22.77 6.52
CA PHE A 102 -22.25 23.43 7.80
C PHE A 102 -23.22 22.69 8.73
N SER A 103 -23.58 21.44 8.42
CA SER A 103 -24.31 20.59 9.36
C SER A 103 -23.39 20.10 10.49
N VAL A 104 -24.00 19.70 11.61
CA VAL A 104 -23.27 19.23 12.79
C VAL A 104 -23.73 17.82 13.16
N ILE A 105 -22.79 16.89 13.22
CA ILE A 105 -23.04 15.54 13.76
C ILE A 105 -22.61 15.51 15.22
N ARG A 106 -23.53 15.12 16.10
CA ARG A 106 -23.25 14.90 17.54
C ARG A 106 -22.97 13.44 17.82
N VAL A 107 -21.75 13.15 18.25
CA VAL A 107 -21.31 11.82 18.70
C VAL A 107 -21.69 11.62 20.16
N LYS A 108 -22.53 10.61 20.43
CA LYS A 108 -23.09 10.36 21.77
C LYS A 108 -22.20 9.51 22.68
N ARG A 109 -21.26 8.73 22.13
CA ARG A 109 -20.50 7.73 22.90
C ARG A 109 -19.03 7.64 22.51
N LYS A 110 -18.76 7.28 21.26
CA LYS A 110 -17.40 7.03 20.77
C LYS A 110 -17.24 7.58 19.38
N LEU A 111 -16.15 8.30 19.17
CA LEU A 111 -15.64 8.68 17.87
C LEU A 111 -14.48 7.74 17.55
N VAL A 112 -14.50 7.13 16.37
CA VAL A 112 -13.39 6.32 15.85
C VAL A 112 -12.90 7.02 14.59
N MET A 113 -11.61 7.33 14.53
CA MET A 113 -11.00 8.00 13.39
C MET A 113 -10.18 7.00 12.59
N THR A 114 -10.54 6.84 11.31
CA THR A 114 -9.87 5.96 10.34
C THR A 114 -9.58 6.75 9.07
N THR A 115 -8.95 7.92 9.21
CA THR A 115 -8.81 8.93 8.15
C THR A 115 -7.51 8.78 7.34
N GLY A 116 -6.89 7.59 7.34
CA GLY A 116 -5.74 7.28 6.51
C GLY A 116 -4.61 8.33 6.62
N GLY A 117 -4.07 8.76 5.48
CA GLY A 117 -2.99 9.76 5.42
C GLY A 117 -3.34 11.14 6.00
N TRP A 118 -4.62 11.46 6.25
CA TRP A 118 -5.03 12.70 6.92
C TRP A 118 -4.96 12.63 8.44
N THR A 119 -4.74 11.44 9.02
CA THR A 119 -4.82 11.21 10.48
C THR A 119 -3.88 12.13 11.26
N THR A 120 -2.58 12.16 10.93
CA THR A 120 -1.56 12.96 11.63
C THR A 120 -1.95 14.44 11.68
N ARG A 121 -2.46 14.99 10.57
CA ARG A 121 -2.90 16.38 10.50
C ARG A 121 -4.12 16.65 11.39
N ILE A 122 -5.15 15.80 11.30
CA ILE A 122 -6.39 15.97 12.06
C ILE A 122 -6.13 15.89 13.57
N VAL A 123 -5.38 14.88 14.01
CA VAL A 123 -5.13 14.72 15.46
C VAL A 123 -4.27 15.83 16.03
N LYS A 124 -3.35 16.39 15.22
CA LYS A 124 -2.55 17.54 15.65
C LYS A 124 -3.37 18.83 15.68
N GLU A 125 -4.11 19.13 14.62
CA GLU A 125 -4.88 20.37 14.53
C GLU A 125 -6.07 20.43 15.50
N ASP A 126 -6.82 19.34 15.65
CA ASP A 126 -8.08 19.33 16.40
C ASP A 126 -7.92 18.81 17.84
N PHE A 127 -6.83 18.11 18.16
CA PHE A 127 -6.62 17.50 19.48
C PHE A 127 -5.22 17.76 20.10
N ASP A 128 -4.34 18.50 19.41
CA ASP A 128 -2.95 18.76 19.81
C ASP A 128 -2.13 17.49 20.12
N ILE A 129 -2.46 16.39 19.43
CA ILE A 129 -1.71 15.14 19.53
C ILE A 129 -0.68 15.11 18.42
N ASP A 130 0.59 14.97 18.80
CA ASP A 130 1.68 14.77 17.86
C ASP A 130 1.86 13.28 17.59
N MET A 131 1.55 12.85 16.37
CA MET A 131 1.82 11.49 15.91
C MET A 131 3.13 11.49 15.14
N ASN A 132 4.09 10.70 15.61
CA ASN A 132 5.33 10.42 14.88
C ASN A 132 5.05 9.43 13.73
N ALA A 133 4.35 9.90 12.70
CA ALA A 133 3.96 9.11 11.54
C ALA A 133 4.16 9.92 10.26
N ASP A 134 4.90 9.34 9.31
CA ASP A 134 5.20 9.93 8.01
C ASP A 134 4.21 9.45 6.94
N VAL A 135 3.82 10.37 6.05
CA VAL A 135 3.00 10.04 4.87
C VAL A 135 3.94 9.86 3.69
N GLN A 136 4.02 8.63 3.18
CA GLN A 136 4.81 8.31 1.99
C GLN A 136 3.92 8.27 0.75
N MET A 137 4.40 8.86 -0.34
CA MET A 137 3.72 8.85 -1.63
C MET A 137 4.22 7.67 -2.46
N VAL A 138 3.33 6.72 -2.73
CA VAL A 138 3.63 5.54 -3.55
C VAL A 138 2.88 5.66 -4.88
N ALA A 139 3.55 5.38 -6.00
CA ALA A 139 2.92 5.33 -7.31
C ALA A 139 2.86 3.89 -7.84
N TRP A 140 1.83 3.61 -8.64
CA TRP A 140 1.73 2.37 -9.41
C TRP A 140 1.41 2.67 -10.87
N GLY A 141 2.00 1.88 -11.76
CA GLY A 141 1.72 1.87 -13.18
C GLY A 141 1.15 0.53 -13.62
N HIS A 142 0.27 0.56 -14.62
CA HIS A 142 -0.19 -0.63 -15.33
C HIS A 142 0.53 -0.71 -16.68
N PHE A 143 1.23 -1.80 -16.93
CA PHE A 143 1.99 -2.02 -18.16
C PHE A 143 1.39 -3.20 -18.92
N GLU A 144 1.26 -3.03 -20.23
CA GLU A 144 0.90 -4.14 -21.12
C GLU A 144 2.08 -5.10 -21.23
N LEU A 145 1.79 -6.38 -21.09
CA LEU A 145 2.76 -7.46 -21.23
C LEU A 145 2.84 -7.93 -22.67
N PHE A 146 4.03 -8.39 -23.07
CA PHE A 146 4.15 -9.20 -24.27
C PHE A 146 3.59 -10.61 -24.02
N ASP A 147 3.22 -11.32 -25.10
CA ASP A 147 2.53 -12.62 -25.02
C ASP A 147 3.35 -13.69 -24.27
N ASP A 148 4.69 -13.60 -24.31
CA ASP A 148 5.64 -14.47 -23.61
C ASP A 148 5.79 -14.13 -22.11
N GLU A 149 5.24 -13.01 -21.65
CA GLU A 149 5.35 -12.54 -20.26
C GLU A 149 4.04 -12.71 -19.47
N ALA A 150 3.08 -13.48 -19.99
CA ALA A 150 1.71 -13.57 -19.46
C ALA A 150 1.61 -14.01 -17.98
N ASN A 151 2.65 -14.65 -17.44
CA ASN A 151 2.70 -15.12 -16.04
C ASN A 151 3.58 -14.24 -15.13
N MET A 152 4.05 -13.09 -15.62
CA MET A 152 4.89 -12.19 -14.84
C MET A 152 4.15 -11.72 -13.58
N PRO A 153 4.74 -11.85 -12.37
CA PRO A 153 4.15 -11.32 -11.15
C PRO A 153 3.96 -9.80 -11.21
N GLN A 154 3.01 -9.30 -10.44
CA GLN A 154 2.93 -7.88 -10.13
C GLN A 154 4.00 -7.55 -9.10
N TRP A 155 4.74 -6.48 -9.30
CA TRP A 155 5.90 -6.15 -8.46
C TRP A 155 5.72 -4.80 -7.79
N PHE A 156 6.00 -4.73 -6.49
CA PHE A 156 6.14 -3.48 -5.74
C PHE A 156 7.56 -3.40 -5.24
N CYS A 157 8.24 -2.29 -5.53
CA CYS A 157 9.58 -2.03 -5.02
C CYS A 157 9.54 -0.92 -3.98
N PHE A 158 10.19 -1.18 -2.86
CA PHE A 158 10.53 -0.17 -1.87
C PHE A 158 12.05 0.07 -1.88
N CYS A 159 12.48 1.31 -2.10
CA CYS A 159 13.86 1.74 -2.12
C CYS A 159 14.09 2.80 -1.04
N ASP A 160 15.25 2.79 -0.37
CA ASP A 160 15.62 3.87 0.53
C ASP A 160 15.79 5.20 -0.25
N GLY A 161 15.21 6.28 0.29
CA GLY A 161 15.19 7.62 -0.30
C GLY A 161 16.57 8.28 -0.45
N SER A 162 17.63 7.72 0.16
CA SER A 162 19.03 8.08 -0.15
C SER A 162 19.42 7.83 -1.61
N HIS A 163 18.63 7.04 -2.35
CA HIS A 163 18.87 6.68 -3.75
C HIS A 163 18.14 7.57 -4.77
N THR A 164 17.40 8.60 -4.33
CA THR A 164 16.63 9.50 -5.23
C THR A 164 17.49 10.37 -6.15
N ASN A 165 18.81 10.45 -5.91
CA ASN A 165 19.77 11.23 -6.71
C ASN A 165 20.98 10.42 -7.20
N ILE A 166 20.98 9.10 -7.05
CA ILE A 166 22.09 8.25 -7.49
C ILE A 166 21.72 7.66 -8.87
N PRO A 167 22.60 7.74 -9.89
CA PRO A 167 22.39 7.03 -11.15
C PRO A 167 22.03 5.57 -10.87
N MET A 168 21.06 5.02 -11.62
CA MET A 168 20.45 3.70 -11.40
C MET A 168 21.43 2.50 -11.35
N SER A 169 22.74 2.69 -11.42
CA SER A 169 23.71 1.67 -11.76
C SER A 169 24.57 1.09 -10.63
N GLU A 170 24.55 1.59 -9.38
CA GLU A 170 25.61 1.16 -8.43
C GLU A 170 25.20 0.78 -6.99
N SER A 171 23.93 0.83 -6.59
CA SER A 171 23.48 0.22 -5.31
C SER A 171 21.95 0.19 -5.17
N GLN A 172 21.27 -0.55 -6.05
CA GLN A 172 19.82 -0.75 -5.94
C GLN A 172 19.51 -1.80 -4.85
N HIS A 173 19.65 -1.41 -3.58
CA HIS A 173 19.12 -2.22 -2.48
C HIS A 173 17.67 -1.80 -2.22
N GLY A 174 16.73 -2.67 -2.59
CA GLY A 174 15.31 -2.47 -2.37
C GLY A 174 14.61 -3.75 -1.96
N LEU A 175 13.44 -3.62 -1.36
CA LEU A 175 12.57 -4.74 -1.03
C LEU A 175 11.51 -4.87 -2.12
N TYR A 176 11.49 -6.03 -2.78
CA TYR A 176 10.60 -6.32 -3.89
C TYR A 176 9.51 -7.30 -3.44
N TYR A 177 8.25 -6.87 -3.53
CA TYR A 177 7.08 -7.70 -3.26
C TYR A 177 6.45 -8.15 -4.58
N GLY A 178 6.45 -9.46 -4.81
CA GLY A 178 5.82 -10.09 -5.97
C GLY A 178 4.46 -10.68 -5.62
N PHE A 179 3.43 -10.37 -6.38
CA PHE A 179 2.11 -11.01 -6.29
C PHE A 179 1.85 -11.81 -7.58
N PRO A 180 1.28 -13.02 -7.50
CA PRO A 180 0.99 -13.82 -8.69
C PRO A 180 0.21 -13.02 -9.75
N ALA A 181 0.43 -13.32 -11.03
CA ALA A 181 -0.41 -12.77 -12.09
C ALA A 181 -1.86 -13.22 -11.86
N ILE A 182 -2.78 -12.28 -11.68
CA ILE A 182 -4.19 -12.60 -11.47
C ILE A 182 -4.95 -12.33 -12.76
N PRO A 183 -5.46 -13.36 -13.45
CA PRO A 183 -6.13 -13.21 -14.74
C PRO A 183 -7.32 -12.23 -14.71
N SER A 184 -8.00 -12.11 -13.57
CA SER A 184 -9.19 -11.28 -13.40
C SER A 184 -8.92 -9.78 -13.21
N HIS A 185 -7.67 -9.37 -12.95
CA HIS A 185 -7.29 -7.95 -12.86
C HIS A 185 -7.13 -7.29 -14.24
N GLY A 186 -7.13 -8.08 -15.31
CA GLY A 186 -7.16 -7.62 -16.70
C GLY A 186 -8.46 -8.04 -17.40
N LYS A 187 -9.53 -7.26 -17.27
CA LYS A 187 -10.71 -7.38 -18.18
C LYS A 187 -10.46 -6.71 -19.55
N SER A 188 -9.22 -6.30 -19.86
CA SER A 188 -8.85 -5.93 -21.23
C SER A 188 -8.24 -7.13 -21.94
N ARG A 189 -8.39 -7.17 -23.26
CA ARG A 189 -7.85 -8.17 -24.21
C ARG A 189 -6.33 -8.39 -24.16
N THR A 190 -5.61 -7.71 -23.26
CA THR A 190 -4.16 -7.68 -23.15
C THR A 190 -3.78 -7.86 -21.69
N SER A 191 -2.87 -8.80 -21.41
CA SER A 191 -2.33 -9.07 -20.09
C SER A 191 -1.63 -7.82 -19.57
N ARG A 192 -1.89 -7.43 -18.32
CA ARG A 192 -1.26 -6.26 -17.70
C ARG A 192 -0.59 -6.65 -16.39
N ILE A 193 0.61 -6.13 -16.15
CA ILE A 193 1.23 -6.14 -14.82
C ILE A 193 1.03 -4.80 -14.13
N VAL A 194 0.96 -4.86 -12.81
CA VAL A 194 1.10 -3.70 -11.95
C VAL A 194 2.55 -3.65 -11.51
N LYS A 195 3.19 -2.50 -11.72
CA LYS A 195 4.49 -2.20 -11.13
C LYS A 195 4.34 -0.98 -10.23
N GLY A 196 4.52 -1.19 -8.94
CA GLY A 196 4.56 -0.15 -7.92
C GLY A 196 6.00 0.22 -7.58
N THR A 197 6.24 1.50 -7.35
CA THR A 197 7.48 2.01 -6.78
C THR A 197 7.13 3.05 -5.72
N ASP A 198 7.78 2.96 -4.57
CA ASP A 198 7.75 3.99 -3.52
C ASP A 198 8.47 5.28 -3.94
N PHE A 199 9.20 5.23 -5.05
CA PHE A 199 9.67 6.38 -5.79
C PHE A 199 8.75 6.69 -6.97
N THR A 200 8.20 7.90 -7.00
CA THR A 200 7.59 8.45 -8.22
C THR A 200 8.67 9.28 -8.93
N PRO A 201 9.17 8.88 -10.12
CA PRO A 201 10.13 9.70 -10.84
C PRO A 201 9.52 11.05 -11.25
N GLU A 202 10.33 12.12 -11.27
CA GLU A 202 9.87 13.48 -11.65
C GLU A 202 9.06 13.49 -12.96
N CYS A 203 9.44 12.65 -13.93
CA CYS A 203 8.76 12.52 -15.22
C CYS A 203 7.33 11.94 -15.12
N ALA A 204 7.04 11.11 -14.12
CA ALA A 204 5.69 10.59 -13.87
C ALA A 204 4.74 11.67 -13.33
N TYR A 205 5.26 12.68 -12.63
CA TYR A 205 4.46 13.83 -12.19
C TYR A 205 4.06 14.76 -13.34
N MET A 206 4.82 14.77 -14.43
CA MET A 206 4.58 15.66 -15.58
C MET A 206 3.66 15.06 -16.66
N GLY A 207 3.03 13.91 -16.40
CA GLY A 207 2.16 13.24 -17.38
C GLY A 207 2.86 12.85 -18.69
N SER A 208 4.20 12.79 -18.67
CA SER A 208 5.01 12.53 -19.85
C SER A 208 5.19 11.02 -20.02
N ILE A 209 4.94 10.54 -21.23
CA ILE A 209 5.14 9.14 -21.64
C ILE A 209 6.59 8.74 -21.29
N VAL A 210 6.73 7.68 -20.49
CA VAL A 210 8.03 7.06 -20.20
C VAL A 210 8.62 6.59 -21.55
N PRO A 211 9.86 6.98 -21.92
CA PRO A 211 10.48 6.49 -23.14
C PRO A 211 10.58 4.96 -23.09
N LYS A 212 10.28 4.32 -24.22
CA LYS A 212 10.47 2.88 -24.42
C LYS A 212 11.91 2.47 -24.21
#